data_AF-A0A0B5DAU0-F1
#
_entry.id   AF-A0A0B5DAU0-F1
#
_cell.length_a   1.000
_cell.length_b   1.000
_cell.length_c   1.000
_cell.angle_alpha   90.00
_cell.angle_beta   90.00
_cell.angle_gamma   90.00
#
_symmetry.space_group_name_H-M   'P 1'
#
loop_
_entity.id
_entity.type
_entity.pdbx_description
1 polymer ?
#
loop_
_entity_poly.entity_id
_entity_poly.type
_entity_poly.pdbx_seq_one_letter_code
_entity_poly.pdbx_strand_id
1 'polypeptide(L)'
;MFGIGLEIQRQAAIRRGEPWPGRYPWRALILIFDGLLNYIFIFEFDVLMGYGLTALVVAAVMARSPRAQKIWMGVGLAAHAVMMFFMAGGPRLFGSFPGGDFVREATPGEEGMRFIQEGLPTDSYWGMVTDRVQNFIGGRGEIPIMFFMGLGLFLVGAHLYRAGLFLPEGVRLRRIVMGIGFGVGFPSTGHCASPTPPATSPATAPPPSSPSDSSPPSRPSTPAGSAWASWGTCCPWSGGWP
;
A
#
# COMPACT_ATOMS: atom_id res chain seq x y z
N MET A 1 2.23 -6.77 13.90
CA MET A 1 3.31 -6.72 14.92
C MET A 1 3.45 -5.37 15.62
N PHE A 2 3.19 -4.23 14.97
CA PHE A 2 3.45 -2.91 15.57
C PHE A 2 2.76 -2.67 16.94
N GLY A 3 1.45 -2.91 17.04
CA GLY A 3 0.72 -2.72 18.31
C GLY A 3 1.22 -3.57 19.49
N ILE A 4 1.84 -4.72 19.18
CA ILE A 4 2.43 -5.62 20.18
C ILE A 4 3.66 -4.97 20.81
N GLY A 5 4.55 -4.39 19.99
CA GLY A 5 5.75 -3.70 20.47
C GLY A 5 5.43 -2.51 21.37
N LEU A 6 4.37 -1.76 21.06
CA LEU A 6 3.90 -0.65 21.88
C LEU A 6 3.33 -1.14 23.22
N GLU A 7 2.53 -2.21 23.23
CA GLU A 7 2.03 -2.80 24.48
C GLU A 7 3.16 -3.38 25.35
N ILE A 8 4.19 -3.97 24.75
CA ILE A 8 5.40 -4.40 25.48
C ILE A 8 6.06 -3.20 26.18
N GLN A 9 6.24 -2.08 25.46
CA GLN A 9 6.79 -0.84 26.04
C GLN A 9 5.92 -0.29 27.16
N ARG A 10 4.59 -0.30 26.99
CA ARG A 10 3.64 0.13 28.03
C ARG A 10 3.73 -0.72 29.29
N GLN A 11 3.73 -2.04 29.15
CA GLN A 11 3.86 -2.94 30.30
C GLN A 11 5.24 -2.82 30.97
N ALA A 12 6.30 -2.63 30.19
CA ALA A 12 7.64 -2.40 30.72
C ALA A 12 7.70 -1.11 31.55
N ALA A 13 7.09 -0.01 31.08
CA ALA A 13 6.99 1.24 31.84
C ALA A 13 6.20 1.05 33.15
N ILE A 14 5.05 0.37 33.10
CA ILE A 14 4.24 0.07 34.29
C ILE A 14 5.02 -0.78 35.30
N ARG A 15 5.76 -1.80 34.86
CA ARG A 15 6.62 -2.62 35.75
C ARG A 15 7.75 -1.83 36.41
N ARG A 16 8.22 -0.76 35.77
CA ARG A 16 9.23 0.16 36.31
C ARG A 16 8.64 1.29 37.16
N GLY A 17 7.32 1.35 37.32
CA GLY A 17 6.64 2.45 38.02
C GLY A 17 6.68 3.78 37.26
N GLU A 18 7.00 3.77 35.97
CA GLU A 18 7.04 4.98 35.14
C GLU A 18 5.65 5.33 34.60
N PRO A 19 5.28 6.62 34.51
CA PRO A 19 4.01 7.02 33.91
C PRO A 19 4.02 6.75 32.40
N TRP A 20 2.91 6.22 31.89
CA TRP A 20 2.63 6.09 30.45
C TRP A 20 1.81 7.29 29.97
N PRO A 21 2.12 7.92 28.81
CA PRO A 21 3.07 7.51 27.76
C PRO A 21 4.52 7.99 27.95
N GLY A 22 4.84 8.71 29.03
CA GLY A 22 6.22 9.08 29.38
C GLY A 22 6.96 9.79 28.24
N ARG A 23 8.15 9.29 27.88
CA ARG A 23 8.99 9.82 26.78
C ARG A 23 8.63 9.30 25.40
N TYR A 24 7.62 8.43 25.28
CA TYR A 24 7.22 7.85 24.00
C TYR A 24 6.82 8.91 22.94
N PRO A 25 6.06 9.97 23.27
CA PRO A 25 5.68 11.00 22.31
C PRO A 25 6.90 11.66 21.64
N TRP A 26 8.02 11.81 22.35
CA TRP A 26 9.24 12.38 21.79
C TRP A 26 9.80 11.53 20.64
N ARG A 27 9.81 10.21 20.80
CA ARG A 27 10.24 9.28 19.74
C ARG A 27 9.30 9.34 18.53
N ALA A 28 8.00 9.44 18.78
CA ALA A 28 7.01 9.59 17.72
C ALA A 28 7.16 10.94 16.99
N LEU A 29 7.44 12.03 17.70
CA LEU A 29 7.67 13.35 17.11
C LEU A 29 8.92 13.39 16.24
N ILE A 30 10.01 12.74 16.66
CA ILE A 30 11.20 12.59 15.82
C ILE A 30 10.86 11.85 14.53
N LEU A 31 10.08 10.77 14.60
CA LEU A 31 9.66 10.02 13.42
C LEU A 31 8.74 10.82 12.49
N ILE A 32 7.84 11.64 13.06
CA ILE A 32 6.99 12.58 12.31
C ILE A 32 7.86 13.60 11.58
N PHE A 33 8.86 14.15 12.26
CA PHE A 33 9.76 15.14 11.68
C PHE A 33 10.63 14.54 10.58
N ASP A 34 11.16 13.33 10.79
CA ASP A 34 11.92 12.59 9.80
C ASP A 34 11.07 12.31 8.54
N GLY A 35 9.84 11.85 8.72
CA GLY A 35 8.90 11.65 7.61
C GLY A 35 8.49 12.96 6.92
N LEU A 36 8.40 14.08 7.66
CA LEU A 36 8.16 15.39 7.07
C LEU A 36 9.32 15.83 6.16
N LEU A 37 10.56 15.63 6.60
CA LEU A 37 11.73 15.93 5.77
C LEU A 37 11.79 14.98 4.57
N ASN A 38 11.50 13.69 4.75
CA ASN A 38 11.45 12.72 3.67
C ASN A 38 10.40 13.11 2.62
N TYR A 39 9.21 13.50 3.06
CA TYR A 39 8.14 13.98 2.20
C TYR A 39 8.59 15.16 1.33
N ILE A 40 9.20 16.18 1.95
CA ILE A 40 9.57 17.40 1.22
C ILE A 40 10.71 17.11 0.23
N PHE A 41 11.76 16.40 0.67
CA PHE A 41 13.02 16.32 -0.07
C PHE A 41 13.21 15.04 -0.89
N ILE A 42 12.55 13.93 -0.56
CA ILE A 42 12.83 12.63 -1.18
C ILE A 42 11.63 12.12 -1.99
N PHE A 43 10.56 11.69 -1.31
CA PHE A 43 9.40 11.03 -1.94
C PHE A 43 8.10 11.65 -1.46
N GLU A 44 7.15 11.86 -2.38
CA GLU A 44 5.79 12.32 -2.04
C GLU A 44 5.05 11.32 -1.15
N PHE A 45 5.33 10.02 -1.30
CA PHE A 45 4.73 8.96 -0.50
C PHE A 45 5.61 8.63 0.72
N ASP A 46 5.28 9.19 1.88
CA ASP A 46 6.02 8.94 3.14
C ASP A 46 5.18 8.19 4.18
N VAL A 47 5.65 7.00 4.53
CA VAL A 47 4.99 6.14 5.52
C VAL A 47 5.43 6.50 6.95
N LEU A 48 6.60 7.13 7.13
CA LEU A 48 7.20 7.41 8.44
C LEU A 48 6.33 8.36 9.26
N MET A 49 5.89 9.46 8.66
CA MET A 49 5.04 10.44 9.30
C MET A 49 3.66 9.86 9.61
N GLY A 50 3.08 9.08 8.69
CA GLY A 50 1.83 8.36 8.93
C GLY A 50 1.93 7.40 10.12
N TYR A 51 3.02 6.63 10.21
CA TYR A 51 3.29 5.76 11.36
C TYR A 51 3.53 6.54 12.65
N GLY A 52 4.27 7.63 12.60
CA GLY A 52 4.54 8.49 13.76
C GLY A 52 3.26 9.10 14.33
N LEU A 53 2.40 9.64 13.48
CA LEU A 53 1.08 10.18 13.85
C LEU A 53 0.19 9.09 14.45
N THR A 54 0.10 7.93 13.79
CA THR A 54 -0.68 6.79 14.28
C THR A 54 -0.16 6.32 15.64
N ALA A 55 1.16 6.17 15.79
CA ALA A 55 1.80 5.76 17.03
C ALA A 55 1.54 6.74 18.18
N LEU A 56 1.55 8.06 17.91
CA LEU A 56 1.26 9.09 18.89
C LEU A 56 -0.18 9.00 19.38
N VAL A 57 -1.14 8.89 18.45
CA VAL A 57 -2.57 8.76 18.78
C VAL A 57 -2.83 7.46 19.53
N VAL A 58 -2.30 6.33 19.05
CA VAL A 58 -2.46 5.05 19.73
C VAL A 58 -1.88 5.09 21.14
N ALA A 59 -0.70 5.69 21.34
CA ALA A 59 -0.10 5.80 22.67
C ALA A 59 -1.01 6.57 23.64
N ALA A 60 -1.65 7.66 23.17
CA ALA A 60 -2.62 8.42 23.94
C ALA A 60 -3.90 7.60 24.23
N VAL A 61 -4.43 6.87 23.24
CA VAL A 61 -5.58 5.97 23.42
C VAL A 61 -5.27 4.87 24.44
N MET A 62 -4.05 4.34 24.43
CA MET A 62 -3.61 3.30 25.38
C MET A 62 -3.41 3.80 26.81
N ALA A 63 -3.30 5.13 27.01
CA ALA A 63 -3.36 5.73 28.34
C ALA A 63 -4.80 5.81 28.91
N ARG A 64 -5.82 5.54 28.09
CA ARG A 64 -7.23 5.54 28.51
C ARG A 64 -7.70 4.16 28.97
N SER A 65 -8.93 4.10 29.48
CA SER A 65 -9.54 2.88 30.00
C SER A 65 -9.67 1.78 28.93
N PRO A 66 -9.72 0.49 29.32
CA PRO A 66 -9.88 -0.61 28.36
C PRO A 66 -11.14 -0.50 27.49
N ARG A 67 -12.20 0.12 28.00
CA ARG A 67 -13.43 0.39 27.22
C ARG A 67 -13.15 1.39 26.10
N ALA A 68 -12.46 2.49 26.41
CA ALA A 68 -12.09 3.48 25.41
C ALA A 68 -11.21 2.85 24.32
N GLN A 69 -10.23 2.02 24.68
CA GLN A 69 -9.37 1.33 23.70
C GLN A 69 -10.19 0.46 22.73
N LYS A 70 -11.21 -0.26 23.22
CA LYS A 70 -12.09 -1.07 22.37
C LYS A 70 -12.97 -0.21 21.45
N ILE A 71 -13.48 0.92 21.94
CA ILE A 71 -14.27 1.86 21.14
C ILE A 71 -13.39 2.41 20.00
N TRP A 72 -12.20 2.92 20.32
CA TRP A 72 -11.27 3.47 19.32
C TRP A 72 -10.80 2.41 18.30
N MET A 73 -10.64 1.17 18.73
CA MET A 73 -10.36 0.04 17.84
C MET A 73 -11.50 -0.17 16.84
N GLY A 74 -12.75 -0.21 17.32
CA GLY A 74 -13.93 -0.33 16.48
C GLY A 74 -14.10 0.86 15.53
N VAL A 75 -13.88 2.08 16.03
CA VAL A 75 -13.93 3.31 15.23
C VAL A 75 -12.88 3.29 14.12
N GLY A 76 -11.63 2.93 14.42
CA GLY A 76 -10.56 2.87 13.40
C GLY A 76 -10.87 1.86 12.29
N LEU A 77 -11.29 0.65 12.67
CA LEU A 77 -11.63 -0.40 11.70
C LEU A 77 -12.88 -0.04 10.88
N ALA A 78 -13.92 0.50 11.52
CA ALA A 78 -15.15 0.91 10.84
C ALA A 78 -14.90 2.09 9.90
N ALA A 79 -14.15 3.11 10.34
CA ALA A 79 -13.79 4.26 9.51
C ALA A 79 -13.00 3.83 8.27
N HIS A 80 -12.03 2.91 8.45
CA HIS A 80 -11.29 2.35 7.32
C HIS A 80 -12.19 1.56 6.37
N ALA A 81 -13.07 0.69 6.87
CA ALA A 81 -14.00 -0.07 6.04
C ALA A 81 -14.99 0.82 5.28
N VAL A 82 -15.52 1.85 5.93
CA VAL A 82 -16.40 2.86 5.32
C VAL A 82 -15.66 3.61 4.22
N MET A 83 -14.44 4.05 4.47
CA MET A 83 -13.62 4.73 3.47
C MET A 83 -13.32 3.81 2.28
N MET A 84 -12.94 2.55 2.51
CA MET A 84 -12.74 1.56 1.44
C MET A 84 -14.02 1.31 0.65
N PHE A 85 -15.17 1.24 1.32
CA PHE A 85 -16.48 1.08 0.67
C PHE A 85 -16.81 2.28 -0.23
N PHE A 86 -16.60 3.50 0.25
CA PHE A 86 -16.84 4.70 -0.57
C PHE A 86 -15.83 4.84 -1.69
N MET A 87 -14.57 4.48 -1.47
CA MET A 87 -13.57 4.50 -2.52
C MET A 87 -13.90 3.47 -3.60
N ALA A 88 -14.03 2.19 -3.26
CA ALA A 88 -14.24 1.12 -4.23
C ALA A 88 -15.68 1.05 -4.80
N GLY A 89 -16.68 1.30 -3.96
CA GLY A 89 -18.10 1.15 -4.30
C GLY A 89 -18.82 2.48 -4.58
N GLY A 90 -18.32 3.59 -4.05
CA GLY A 90 -18.95 4.91 -4.18
C GLY A 90 -19.16 5.36 -5.64
N PRO A 91 -18.14 5.28 -6.53
CA PRO A 91 -18.33 5.64 -7.93
C PRO A 91 -19.41 4.82 -8.64
N ARG A 92 -19.55 3.54 -8.29
CA ARG A 92 -20.55 2.63 -8.87
C ARG A 92 -21.97 2.89 -8.37
N LEU A 93 -22.10 3.35 -7.13
CA LEU A 93 -23.40 3.52 -6.47
C LEU A 93 -23.95 4.94 -6.60
N PHE A 94 -23.09 5.95 -6.70
CA PHE A 94 -23.49 7.36 -6.60
C PHE A 94 -22.96 8.24 -7.74
N GLY A 95 -22.25 7.66 -8.71
CA GLY A 95 -21.78 8.35 -9.93
C GLY A 95 -20.57 9.27 -9.73
N SER A 96 -20.57 10.12 -8.71
CA SER A 96 -19.43 10.98 -8.36
C SER A 96 -19.43 11.32 -6.87
N PHE A 97 -18.25 11.38 -6.26
CA PHE A 97 -18.03 11.95 -4.93
C PHE A 97 -16.82 12.89 -4.95
N PRO A 98 -16.76 13.90 -4.06
CA PRO A 98 -15.52 14.63 -3.81
C PRO A 98 -14.42 13.65 -3.38
N GLY A 99 -13.36 13.50 -4.19
CA GLY A 99 -12.30 12.51 -3.98
C GLY A 99 -12.53 11.15 -4.66
N GLY A 100 -13.61 10.97 -5.42
CA GLY A 100 -13.84 9.79 -6.27
C GLY A 100 -12.88 9.72 -7.46
N ASP A 101 -12.31 10.85 -7.87
CA ASP A 101 -11.31 10.95 -8.93
C ASP A 101 -10.06 10.14 -8.58
N PHE A 102 -9.57 10.20 -7.32
CA PHE A 102 -8.46 9.36 -6.83
C PHE A 102 -8.66 7.85 -7.09
N VAL A 103 -9.89 7.35 -7.04
CA VAL A 103 -10.15 5.91 -7.25
C VAL A 103 -10.28 5.57 -8.73
N ARG A 104 -10.91 6.47 -9.51
CA ARG A 104 -10.96 6.35 -10.97
C ARG A 104 -9.55 6.43 -11.58
N GLU A 105 -8.67 7.21 -10.95
CA GLU A 105 -7.28 7.48 -11.31
C GLU A 105 -6.31 6.38 -10.82
N ALA A 106 -6.58 5.75 -9.67
CA ALA A 106 -5.83 4.59 -9.16
C ALA A 106 -6.28 3.22 -9.73
N THR A 107 -7.24 3.20 -10.67
CA THR A 107 -7.67 1.96 -11.32
C THR A 107 -6.58 1.51 -12.31
N PRO A 108 -6.08 0.26 -12.24
CA PRO A 108 -5.04 -0.21 -13.16
C PRO A 108 -5.62 -0.29 -14.59
N GLY A 109 -5.24 0.68 -15.41
CA GLY A 109 -5.63 0.84 -16.81
C GLY A 109 -4.81 1.96 -17.45
N GLU A 110 -4.75 2.00 -18.78
CA GLU A 110 -3.90 2.95 -19.53
C GLU A 110 -4.16 4.42 -19.16
N GLU A 111 -5.42 4.78 -18.83
CA GLU A 111 -5.79 6.13 -18.43
C GLU A 111 -5.22 6.54 -17.05
N GLY A 112 -5.16 5.62 -16.09
CA GLY A 112 -4.59 5.88 -14.76
C GLY A 112 -3.07 6.06 -14.78
N MET A 113 -2.37 5.26 -15.59
CA MET A 113 -0.91 5.40 -15.79
C MET A 113 -0.54 6.71 -16.50
N ARG A 114 -1.36 7.16 -17.47
CA ARG A 114 -1.10 8.42 -18.19
C ARG A 114 -1.28 9.64 -17.29
N PHE A 115 -2.25 9.60 -16.38
CA PHE A 115 -2.51 10.69 -15.44
C PHE A 115 -1.41 10.83 -14.39
N ILE A 116 -0.89 9.71 -13.85
CA ILE A 116 0.26 9.71 -12.93
C ILE A 116 1.49 10.36 -13.59
N GLN A 117 1.69 10.13 -14.90
CA GLN A 117 2.83 10.66 -15.63
C GLN A 117 2.66 12.13 -16.05
N GLU A 118 1.43 12.61 -16.26
CA GLU A 118 1.13 14.02 -16.57
C GLU A 118 1.09 14.91 -15.31
N GLY A 119 0.80 14.34 -14.13
CA GLY A 119 0.63 15.09 -12.87
C GLY A 119 1.88 15.27 -12.01
N LEU A 120 2.98 14.54 -12.28
CA LEU A 120 4.23 14.64 -11.52
C LEU A 120 5.23 15.56 -12.27
N PRO A 121 5.41 16.83 -11.87
CA PRO A 121 6.39 17.70 -12.50
C PRO A 121 7.81 17.18 -12.24
N THR A 122 8.40 16.47 -13.21
CA THR A 122 9.78 15.97 -13.14
C THR A 122 10.78 16.91 -13.82
N ASP A 123 10.41 18.19 -14.00
CA ASP A 123 11.19 19.19 -14.74
C ASP A 123 12.47 19.62 -14.01
N SER A 124 12.40 19.72 -12.68
CA SER A 124 13.54 20.02 -11.81
C SER A 124 13.34 19.52 -10.38
N TYR A 125 14.43 19.21 -9.68
CA TYR A 125 14.38 18.80 -8.27
C TYR A 125 13.69 19.85 -7.39
N TRP A 126 14.04 21.13 -7.57
CA TRP A 126 13.43 22.21 -6.81
C TRP A 126 11.97 22.44 -7.19
N GLY A 127 11.58 22.21 -8.45
CA GLY A 127 10.19 22.18 -8.89
C GLY A 127 9.37 21.14 -8.12
N MET A 128 9.88 19.91 -8.01
CA MET A 128 9.25 18.86 -7.20
C MET A 128 9.15 19.23 -5.71
N VAL A 129 10.19 19.85 -5.13
CA VAL A 129 10.14 20.29 -3.72
C VAL A 129 9.09 21.38 -3.52
N THR A 130 9.02 22.37 -4.42
CA THR A 130 8.02 23.44 -4.37
C THR A 130 6.61 22.88 -4.53
N ASP A 131 6.40 21.94 -5.45
CA ASP A 131 5.12 21.29 -5.65
C ASP A 131 4.64 20.57 -4.39
N ARG A 132 5.50 19.76 -3.74
CA ARG A 132 5.13 19.08 -2.48
C ARG A 132 4.81 20.03 -1.34
N VAL A 133 5.44 21.21 -1.30
CA VAL A 133 5.14 22.24 -0.31
C VAL A 133 3.80 22.92 -0.61
N GLN A 134 3.47 23.16 -1.88
CA GLN A 134 2.23 23.80 -2.31
C GLN A 134 1.03 22.84 -2.24
N ASN A 135 1.22 21.60 -2.67
CA ASN A 135 0.24 20.52 -2.64
C ASN A 135 0.36 19.64 -1.37
N PHE A 136 0.78 20.24 -0.26
CA PHE A 136 1.07 19.51 0.98
C PHE A 136 -0.10 18.66 1.50
N ILE A 137 -1.33 19.14 1.34
CA ILE A 137 -2.53 18.41 1.81
C ILE A 137 -2.98 17.39 0.75
N GLY A 138 -2.94 17.75 -0.53
CA GLY A 138 -3.40 16.90 -1.63
C GLY A 138 -2.50 15.67 -1.83
N GLY A 139 -1.18 15.84 -1.78
CA GLY A 139 -0.20 14.75 -1.85
C GLY A 139 -0.14 13.85 -0.62
N ARG A 140 -1.17 13.87 0.23
CA ARG A 140 -1.26 13.12 1.49
C ARG A 140 -2.58 12.38 1.66
N GLY A 141 -3.33 12.17 0.58
CA GLY A 141 -4.61 11.44 0.60
C GLY A 141 -4.52 10.02 1.17
N GLU A 142 -3.34 9.40 1.12
CA GLU A 142 -3.04 8.10 1.74
C GLU A 142 -2.99 8.10 3.27
N ILE A 143 -2.66 9.23 3.90
CA ILE A 143 -2.42 9.28 5.34
C ILE A 143 -3.67 8.93 6.11
N PRO A 144 -4.87 9.48 5.81
CA PRO A 144 -6.11 9.05 6.43
C PRO A 144 -6.34 7.54 6.30
N ILE A 145 -6.05 6.96 5.14
CA ILE A 145 -6.21 5.52 4.86
C ILE A 145 -5.34 4.69 5.80
N MET A 146 -4.05 4.98 5.81
CA MET A 146 -3.09 4.29 6.65
C MET A 146 -3.34 4.54 8.14
N PHE A 147 -3.78 5.74 8.50
CA PHE A 147 -4.04 6.14 9.87
C PHE A 147 -5.18 5.33 10.50
N PHE A 148 -6.34 5.25 9.86
CA PHE A 148 -7.50 4.52 10.42
C PHE A 148 -7.24 3.00 10.46
N MET A 149 -6.62 2.46 9.41
CA MET A 149 -6.17 1.07 9.38
C MET A 149 -5.17 0.80 10.51
N GLY A 150 -4.14 1.64 10.60
CA GLY A 150 -3.07 1.54 11.58
C GLY A 150 -3.61 1.61 13.00
N LEU A 151 -4.49 2.57 13.29
CA LEU A 151 -5.17 2.71 14.58
C LEU A 151 -5.89 1.42 14.98
N GLY A 152 -6.68 0.85 14.06
CA GLY A 152 -7.37 -0.42 14.28
C GLY A 152 -6.40 -1.57 14.53
N LEU A 153 -5.45 -1.80 13.62
CA LEU A 153 -4.51 -2.92 13.69
C LEU A 153 -3.55 -2.84 14.89
N PHE A 154 -3.14 -1.64 15.29
CA PHE A 154 -2.35 -1.46 16.50
C PHE A 154 -3.11 -1.88 17.74
N LEU A 155 -4.35 -1.40 17.87
CA LEU A 155 -5.16 -1.72 19.04
C LEU A 155 -5.53 -3.20 19.05
N VAL A 156 -5.83 -3.80 17.90
CA VAL A 156 -6.00 -5.26 17.76
C VAL A 156 -4.74 -5.98 18.22
N GLY A 157 -3.56 -5.57 17.73
CA GLY A 157 -2.28 -6.17 18.11
C GLY A 157 -2.00 -6.08 19.61
N ALA A 158 -2.24 -4.92 20.23
CA ALA A 158 -2.09 -4.73 21.67
C ALA A 158 -3.03 -5.64 22.47
N HIS A 159 -4.28 -5.79 22.03
CA HIS A 159 -5.25 -6.68 22.68
C HIS A 159 -4.90 -8.16 22.51
N LEU A 160 -4.45 -8.58 21.33
CA LEU A 160 -4.00 -9.95 21.09
C LEU A 160 -2.80 -10.30 21.97
N TYR A 161 -1.85 -9.38 22.14
CA TYR A 161 -0.73 -9.58 23.04
C TYR A 161 -1.21 -9.74 24.49
N ARG A 162 -2.11 -8.87 24.97
CA ARG A 162 -2.71 -8.98 26.31
C ARG A 162 -3.53 -10.25 26.53
N ALA A 163 -4.14 -10.77 25.47
CA ALA A 163 -4.87 -12.04 25.49
C ALA A 163 -3.95 -13.27 25.50
N GLY A 164 -2.63 -13.07 25.49
CA GLY A 164 -1.65 -14.14 25.57
C GLY A 164 -1.44 -14.89 24.26
N LEU A 165 -1.47 -14.18 23.12
CA LEU A 165 -1.19 -14.79 21.81
C LEU A 165 0.11 -15.62 21.80
N PHE A 166 1.15 -15.17 22.51
CA PHE A 166 2.46 -15.83 22.60
C PHE A 166 2.63 -16.73 23.84
N LEU A 167 1.63 -16.76 24.72
CA LEU A 167 1.65 -17.66 25.88
C LEU A 167 1.36 -19.10 25.43
N PRO A 168 1.90 -20.13 26.09
CA PRO A 168 1.65 -21.53 25.75
C PRO A 168 0.16 -21.85 25.60
N GLU A 169 -0.67 -21.31 26.48
CA GLU A 169 -2.13 -21.49 26.55
C GLU A 169 -2.88 -20.84 25.36
N GLY A 170 -2.23 -19.92 24.63
CA GLY A 170 -2.80 -19.17 23.51
C GLY A 170 -3.04 -19.97 22.22
N VAL A 171 -2.97 -21.30 22.24
CA VAL A 171 -3.10 -22.18 21.04
C VAL A 171 -4.37 -21.88 20.26
N ARG A 172 -5.51 -21.73 20.95
CA ARG A 172 -6.80 -21.44 20.32
C ARG A 172 -6.78 -20.10 19.60
N LEU A 173 -6.24 -19.07 20.23
CA LEU A 173 -6.16 -17.73 19.64
C LEU A 173 -5.24 -17.71 18.42
N ARG A 174 -4.08 -18.40 18.50
CA ARG A 174 -3.18 -18.56 17.35
C ARG A 174 -3.86 -19.23 16.16
N ARG A 175 -4.62 -20.31 16.40
CA ARG A 175 -5.39 -21.00 15.34
C ARG A 175 -6.44 -20.09 14.70
N ILE A 176 -7.16 -19.29 15.49
CA ILE A 176 -8.14 -18.33 14.95
C ILE A 176 -7.45 -17.28 14.09
N VAL A 177 -6.37 -16.66 14.59
CA VAL A 177 -5.63 -15.63 13.85
C VAL A 177 -5.03 -16.18 12.56
N MET A 178 -4.45 -17.39 12.60
CA MET A 178 -3.95 -18.07 11.41
C MET A 178 -5.10 -18.40 10.44
N GLY A 179 -6.21 -18.94 10.93
CA GLY A 179 -7.37 -19.28 10.11
C GLY A 179 -7.98 -18.05 9.42
N ILE A 180 -8.11 -16.94 10.13
CA ILE A 180 -8.57 -15.67 9.55
C ILE A 180 -7.54 -15.15 8.54
N GLY A 181 -6.25 -15.15 8.88
CA GLY A 181 -5.19 -14.68 7.98
C GLY A 181 -5.14 -15.45 6.67
N PHE A 182 -5.20 -16.79 6.72
CA PHE A 182 -5.28 -17.64 5.54
C PHE A 182 -6.62 -17.51 4.81
N GLY A 183 -7.73 -17.50 5.54
CA GLY A 183 -9.07 -17.44 4.97
C GLY A 183 -9.39 -16.12 4.26
N VAL A 184 -8.84 -15.00 4.73
CA VAL A 184 -8.97 -13.69 4.07
C VAL A 184 -7.94 -13.52 2.95
N GLY A 185 -6.74 -14.11 3.07
CA GLY A 185 -5.68 -13.98 2.08
C GLY A 185 -5.83 -14.87 0.84
N PHE A 186 -6.46 -16.03 0.96
CA PHE A 186 -6.61 -17.00 -0.15
C PHE A 186 -7.59 -16.57 -1.26
N PRO A 187 -8.75 -15.94 -0.97
CA PRO A 187 -9.72 -15.55 -2.00
C PRO A 187 -9.24 -14.46 -2.97
N SER A 188 -8.28 -13.62 -2.58
CA SER A 188 -7.81 -12.50 -3.41
C SER A 188 -6.84 -12.91 -4.52
N THR A 189 -6.28 -14.13 -4.47
CA THR A 189 -5.35 -14.63 -5.50
C THR A 189 -6.06 -15.24 -6.72
N GLY A 190 -7.35 -15.59 -6.61
CA GLY A 190 -8.07 -16.32 -7.66
C GLY A 190 -8.55 -15.51 -8.88
N HIS A 191 -8.37 -14.19 -8.90
CA HIS A 191 -8.94 -13.31 -9.95
C HIS A 191 -7.99 -13.02 -11.12
N CYS A 192 -6.81 -13.63 -11.19
CA CYS A 192 -5.96 -13.59 -12.38
C CYS A 192 -6.45 -14.56 -13.47
N ALA A 193 -7.62 -14.28 -14.05
CA ALA A 193 -7.99 -14.83 -15.35
C ALA A 193 -7.68 -13.77 -16.41
N SER A 194 -6.58 -13.95 -17.14
CA SER A 194 -6.22 -13.08 -18.26
C SER A 194 -7.30 -13.11 -19.34
N PRO A 195 -7.68 -11.98 -19.96
CA PRO A 195 -8.48 -12.01 -21.18
C PRO A 195 -7.64 -12.68 -22.28
N THR A 196 -8.14 -13.80 -22.81
CA THR A 196 -7.64 -14.39 -24.06
C THR A 196 -7.65 -13.33 -25.16
N PRO A 197 -6.52 -13.02 -25.81
CA PRO A 197 -6.54 -12.10 -26.95
C PRO A 197 -7.40 -12.70 -28.07
N PRO A 198 -8.24 -11.90 -28.75
CA PRO A 198 -9.02 -12.39 -29.88
C PRO A 198 -8.08 -12.85 -30.99
N ALA A 199 -8.40 -13.99 -31.58
CA ALA A 199 -7.65 -14.58 -32.68
C ALA A 199 -7.48 -13.56 -33.82
N THR A 200 -6.24 -13.18 -34.13
CA THR A 200 -5.92 -12.39 -35.30
C THR A 200 -6.16 -13.22 -36.56
N SER A 201 -7.10 -12.78 -37.40
CA SER A 201 -7.26 -13.28 -38.77
C SER A 201 -5.94 -13.12 -39.55
N PRO A 202 -5.58 -14.06 -40.44
CA PRO A 202 -4.32 -14.00 -41.18
C PRO A 202 -4.31 -12.78 -42.11
N ALA A 203 -3.29 -11.93 -41.94
CA ALA A 203 -3.06 -10.77 -42.78
C ALA A 203 -2.84 -11.19 -44.24
N THR A 204 -3.62 -10.59 -45.14
CA THR A 204 -3.43 -10.64 -46.59
C THR A 204 -2.03 -10.12 -46.93
N ALA A 205 -1.19 -10.97 -47.52
CA ALA A 205 0.11 -10.58 -48.03
C ALA A 205 -0.04 -9.59 -49.21
N PRO A 206 0.71 -8.48 -49.26
CA PRO A 206 0.77 -7.64 -50.45
C PRO A 206 1.55 -8.32 -51.58
N PRO A 207 1.21 -8.04 -52.86
CA PRO A 207 1.80 -8.72 -54.02
C PRO A 207 3.27 -8.28 -54.27
N PRO A 208 4.08 -9.12 -54.96
CA PRO A 208 5.50 -8.85 -55.18
C PRO A 208 5.70 -7.71 -56.20
N SER A 209 6.57 -6.75 -55.85
CA SER A 209 7.08 -5.74 -56.78
C SER A 209 8.24 -6.31 -57.63
N SER A 210 8.16 -6.08 -58.94
CA SER A 210 9.20 -6.39 -59.93
C SER A 210 10.38 -5.41 -59.86
N PRO A 211 11.56 -5.75 -60.42
CA PRO A 211 12.86 -5.19 -60.02
C PRO A 211 13.36 -4.09 -60.95
N SER A 212 13.78 -2.95 -60.39
CA SER A 212 14.75 -2.02 -61.02
C SER A 212 15.25 -1.03 -59.97
N ASP A 213 16.43 -1.24 -59.41
CA ASP A 213 17.57 -0.37 -59.69
C ASP A 213 18.79 -0.73 -58.83
N SER A 214 19.91 -0.70 -59.52
CA SER A 214 21.25 -1.12 -59.12
C SER A 214 21.92 -0.19 -58.12
N SER A 215 22.45 -0.74 -57.02
CA SER A 215 23.60 -0.21 -56.27
C SER A 215 24.29 -1.32 -55.44
N PRO A 216 25.64 -1.37 -55.37
CA PRO A 216 26.39 -2.51 -54.83
C PRO A 216 26.51 -2.49 -53.28
N PRO A 217 26.89 -3.63 -52.65
CA PRO A 217 26.56 -3.92 -51.26
C PRO A 217 27.59 -3.36 -50.26
N SER A 218 27.11 -2.59 -49.28
CA SER A 218 27.85 -2.37 -48.02
C SER A 218 27.36 -3.34 -46.94
N ARG A 219 28.34 -3.90 -46.22
CA ARG A 219 28.28 -5.02 -45.26
C ARG A 219 27.13 -4.99 -44.24
N PRO A 220 26.70 -6.17 -43.73
CA PRO A 220 25.63 -6.30 -42.74
C PRO A 220 26.12 -5.85 -41.36
N SER A 221 25.45 -4.85 -40.78
CA SER A 221 25.43 -4.62 -39.34
C SER A 221 24.27 -5.42 -38.74
N THR A 222 24.63 -6.41 -37.92
CA THR A 222 23.74 -7.12 -36.99
C THR A 222 22.89 -6.15 -36.15
N PRO A 223 21.56 -6.32 -36.05
CA PRO A 223 20.81 -5.88 -34.90
C PRO A 223 20.81 -7.01 -33.86
N ALA A 224 21.64 -6.85 -32.84
CA ALA A 224 21.56 -7.67 -31.64
C ALA A 224 20.29 -7.31 -30.86
N GLY A 225 19.39 -8.29 -30.74
CA GLY A 225 18.71 -8.60 -29.48
C GLY A 225 17.69 -7.61 -28.95
N SER A 226 16.49 -7.65 -29.50
CA SER A 226 15.26 -7.45 -28.72
C SER A 226 15.12 -8.59 -27.71
N ALA A 227 15.66 -8.41 -26.50
CA ALA A 227 15.62 -9.41 -25.43
C ALA A 227 15.51 -8.78 -24.02
N TRP A 228 14.57 -7.85 -23.82
CA TRP A 228 14.20 -7.36 -22.49
C TRP A 228 12.68 -7.28 -22.25
N ALA A 229 11.89 -8.02 -23.05
CA ALA A 229 10.45 -8.17 -22.87
C ALA A 229 10.11 -9.66 -22.68
N SER A 230 10.33 -10.21 -21.47
CA SER A 230 9.73 -11.48 -21.00
C SER A 230 10.16 -11.87 -19.57
N TRP A 231 10.19 -10.91 -18.63
CA TRP A 231 10.19 -11.26 -17.20
C TRP A 231 8.79 -10.98 -16.64
N GLY A 232 7.98 -12.03 -16.52
CA GLY A 232 6.63 -11.90 -15.95
C GLY A 232 5.69 -13.08 -16.16
N THR A 233 6.11 -14.19 -16.78
CA THR A 233 5.27 -15.38 -16.91
C THR A 233 5.49 -16.36 -15.75
N CYS A 234 4.39 -16.58 -15.05
CA CYS A 234 4.11 -17.51 -13.96
C CYS A 234 4.90 -18.84 -14.01
N CYS A 235 5.58 -19.15 -12.90
CA CYS A 235 5.90 -20.52 -12.53
C CYS A 235 4.62 -21.25 -12.06
N PRO A 236 4.25 -22.41 -12.65
CA PRO A 236 3.38 -23.35 -12.00
C PRO A 236 4.21 -24.22 -11.05
N TRP A 237 4.04 -24.03 -9.74
CA TRP A 237 4.64 -24.91 -8.73
C TRP A 237 3.89 -26.26 -8.77
N SER A 238 4.51 -27.25 -9.39
CA SER A 238 4.08 -28.65 -9.38
C SER A 238 5.27 -29.53 -9.00
N GLY A 239 5.05 -30.45 -8.06
CA GLY A 239 6.05 -31.36 -7.50
C GLY A 239 6.17 -31.13 -5.99
N GLY A 240 5.63 -31.96 -5.10
CA GLY A 240 5.71 -33.41 -5.09
C GLY A 240 6.94 -33.80 -4.25
N TRP A 241 6.74 -33.88 -2.93
CA TRP A 241 7.79 -34.32 -1.99
C TRP A 241 7.86 -35.86 -1.96
N PRO A 242 9.04 -36.47 -2.06
CA PRO A 242 9.29 -37.78 -1.45
C PRO A 242 9.39 -37.67 0.08
#